data_AF-A0A962W1Z0-F1
#
_entry.id   AF-A0A962W1Z0-F1
#
_cell.length_a   1.000
_cell.length_b   1.000
_cell.length_c   1.000
_cell.angle_alpha   90.00
_cell.angle_beta   90.00
_cell.angle_gamma   90.00
#
_symmetry.space_group_name_H-M   'P 1'
#
loop_
_entity.id
_entity.type
_entity.pdbx_description
1 polymer ?
#
loop_
_entity_poly.entity_id
_entity_poly.type
_entity_poly.pdbx_seq_one_letter_code
_entity_poly.pdbx_strand_id
1 'polypeptide(L)'
;MMKKLSRNSLLALFAVGIAACSSVNVNDVLPDKAVEYKRETQADRNLELPPDLTSDRINDRMSVPDSIGGVSTSYSEYLTDRKLRGADDATRVAVAGSVLPAVKDIEVRRDGDSRWLVVAGSVEEVWQRVVDFWQEAGILMLEQDPT
;
A
#
# COMPACT_ATOMS: atom_id res chain seq x y z
N MET A 1 -42.04 1.41 -35.43
CA MET A 1 -42.14 0.37 -34.38
C MET A 1 -40.76 -0.08 -33.84
N MET A 2 -39.73 -0.19 -34.70
CA MET A 2 -38.37 -0.67 -34.35
C MET A 2 -37.60 0.18 -33.30
N LYS A 3 -37.80 1.50 -33.26
CA LYS A 3 -37.12 2.40 -32.29
C LYS A 3 -37.54 2.16 -30.84
N LYS A 4 -38.80 1.77 -30.61
CA LYS A 4 -39.30 1.43 -29.27
C LYS A 4 -38.73 0.09 -28.78
N LEU A 5 -38.55 -0.87 -29.69
CA LEU A 5 -37.96 -2.17 -29.40
C LEU A 5 -36.46 -2.05 -29.07
N SER A 6 -35.72 -1.23 -29.82
CA SER A 6 -34.31 -0.93 -29.54
C SER A 6 -34.11 -0.21 -28.21
N ARG A 7 -34.96 0.78 -27.88
CA ARG A 7 -34.90 1.50 -26.60
C ARG A 7 -35.23 0.61 -25.40
N ASN A 8 -36.21 -0.29 -25.55
CA ASN A 8 -36.56 -1.23 -24.49
C ASN A 8 -35.49 -2.32 -24.30
N SER A 9 -34.83 -2.75 -25.39
CA SER A 9 -33.70 -3.67 -25.31
C SER A 9 -32.49 -3.04 -24.61
N LEU A 10 -32.22 -1.75 -24.90
CA LEU A 10 -31.14 -1.00 -24.23
C LEU A 10 -31.39 -0.86 -22.71
N LEU A 11 -32.65 -0.62 -22.31
CA LEU A 11 -33.03 -0.54 -20.91
C LEU A 11 -32.91 -1.89 -20.19
N ALA A 12 -33.29 -2.98 -20.85
CA ALA A 12 -33.17 -4.33 -20.29
C ALA A 12 -31.70 -4.73 -20.11
N LEU A 13 -30.84 -4.40 -21.08
CA LEU A 13 -29.41 -4.69 -21.03
C LEU A 13 -28.71 -3.90 -19.91
N PHE A 14 -29.12 -2.64 -19.68
CA PHE A 14 -28.63 -1.82 -18.59
C PHE A 14 -29.06 -2.36 -17.21
N ALA A 15 -30.32 -2.83 -17.08
CA ALA A 15 -30.81 -3.42 -15.84
C ALA A 15 -30.08 -4.73 -15.48
N VAL A 16 -29.77 -5.57 -16.48
CA VAL A 16 -28.97 -6.80 -16.27
C VAL A 16 -27.52 -6.47 -15.88
N GLY A 17 -26.93 -5.42 -16.47
CA GLY A 17 -25.58 -4.98 -16.12
C GLY A 17 -25.43 -4.55 -14.65
N ILE A 18 -26.44 -3.89 -14.08
CA ILE A 18 -26.41 -3.47 -12.67
C ILE A 18 -26.59 -4.66 -11.72
N ALA A 19 -27.43 -5.64 -12.09
CA ALA A 19 -27.64 -6.85 -11.29
C ALA A 19 -26.45 -7.82 -11.31
N ALA A 20 -25.55 -7.70 -12.30
CA ALA A 20 -24.36 -8.53 -12.41
C ALA A 20 -23.32 -8.24 -11.31
N CYS A 21 -23.24 -7.00 -10.80
CA CYS A 21 -22.25 -6.63 -9.77
C CYS A 21 -22.49 -7.28 -8.40
N SER A 22 -23.68 -7.81 -8.12
CA SER A 22 -24.01 -8.45 -6.84
C SER A 22 -24.27 -9.96 -6.92
N SER A 23 -24.43 -10.52 -8.13
CA SER A 23 -24.85 -11.92 -8.31
C SER A 23 -23.67 -12.89 -8.43
N VAL A 24 -22.50 -12.41 -8.87
CA VAL A 24 -21.29 -13.24 -8.90
C VAL A 24 -20.63 -13.17 -7.53
N ASN A 25 -20.79 -14.22 -6.73
CA ASN A 25 -19.97 -14.44 -5.55
C ASN A 25 -18.52 -14.63 -6.03
N VAL A 26 -17.76 -13.54 -6.00
CA VAL A 26 -16.34 -13.49 -6.39
C VAL A 26 -15.51 -14.54 -5.64
N ASN A 27 -15.96 -14.93 -4.44
CA ASN A 27 -15.34 -15.94 -3.60
C ASN A 27 -15.37 -17.37 -4.19
N ASP A 28 -16.34 -17.71 -5.05
CA ASP A 28 -16.38 -19.03 -5.72
C ASP A 28 -15.46 -19.07 -6.95
N VAL A 29 -15.22 -17.93 -7.59
CA VAL A 29 -14.37 -17.81 -8.79
C VAL A 29 -12.91 -17.53 -8.41
N LEU A 30 -12.70 -16.82 -7.30
CA LEU A 30 -11.39 -16.49 -6.72
C LEU A 30 -11.44 -16.83 -5.23
N PRO A 31 -11.17 -18.11 -4.86
CA PRO A 31 -11.16 -18.50 -3.45
C PRO A 31 -10.06 -17.76 -2.68
N ASP A 32 -10.42 -17.23 -1.51
CA ASP A 32 -9.46 -16.61 -0.59
C ASP A 32 -8.53 -17.69 -0.01
N LYS A 33 -7.30 -17.76 -0.53
CA LYS A 33 -6.27 -18.70 -0.10
C LYS A 33 -5.37 -18.16 1.02
N ALA A 34 -5.69 -17.01 1.63
CA ALA A 34 -4.85 -16.43 2.68
C ALA A 34 -4.63 -17.38 3.88
N VAL A 35 -5.65 -18.19 4.21
CA VAL A 35 -5.56 -19.17 5.32
C VAL A 35 -4.69 -20.38 4.96
N GLU A 36 -4.73 -20.83 3.70
CA GLU A 36 -3.87 -21.92 3.20
C GLU A 36 -2.40 -21.48 3.22
N TYR A 37 -2.10 -20.27 2.75
CA TYR A 37 -0.75 -19.70 2.78
C TYR A 37 -0.16 -19.62 4.20
N LYS A 38 -0.98 -19.25 5.19
CA LYS A 38 -0.55 -19.18 6.60
C LYS A 38 -0.29 -20.56 7.23
N ARG A 39 -0.87 -21.62 6.68
CA ARG A 39 -0.70 -23.01 7.15
C ARG A 39 0.38 -23.75 6.37
N GLU A 40 0.78 -23.26 5.20
CA GLU A 40 1.91 -23.77 4.45
C GLU A 40 3.16 -23.72 5.36
N THR A 41 3.71 -24.89 5.66
CA THR A 41 4.88 -24.99 6.54
C THR A 41 6.08 -24.43 5.80
N GLN A 42 6.62 -23.31 6.30
CA GLN A 42 7.93 -22.81 5.89
C GLN A 42 8.94 -23.94 6.05
N ALA A 43 9.76 -24.19 5.02
CA ALA A 43 10.65 -25.34 4.99
C ALA A 43 11.45 -25.46 6.30
N ASP A 44 11.32 -26.60 6.99
CA ASP A 44 11.77 -26.84 8.36
C ASP A 44 13.30 -26.76 8.53
N ARG A 45 14.04 -26.68 7.41
CA ARG A 45 15.50 -26.63 7.38
C ARG A 45 15.97 -25.57 6.39
N ASN A 46 16.66 -24.57 6.93
CA ASN A 46 17.45 -23.66 6.14
C ASN A 46 18.54 -24.45 5.42
N LEU A 47 18.57 -24.41 4.09
CA LEU A 47 19.60 -25.12 3.32
C LEU A 47 20.97 -24.48 3.62
N GLU A 48 21.90 -25.26 4.16
CA GLU A 48 23.26 -24.80 4.40
C GLU A 48 23.97 -24.57 3.07
N LEU A 49 24.34 -23.32 2.80
CA LEU A 49 25.05 -22.95 1.57
C LEU A 49 26.54 -23.27 1.76
N PRO A 50 27.12 -24.22 1.00
CA PRO A 50 28.53 -24.57 1.15
C PRO A 50 29.42 -23.41 0.65
N PRO A 51 30.64 -23.27 1.18
CA PRO A 51 31.53 -22.13 0.95
C PRO A 51 32.02 -21.97 -0.51
N ASP A 52 31.71 -22.91 -1.38
CA ASP A 52 32.09 -22.92 -2.82
C ASP A 52 30.93 -22.46 -3.74
N LEU A 53 29.75 -22.18 -3.17
CA LEU A 53 28.65 -21.51 -3.84
C LEU A 53 28.60 -20.05 -3.36
N THR A 54 29.24 -19.16 -4.11
CA THR A 54 29.06 -17.71 -3.89
C THR A 54 27.56 -17.37 -4.07
N SER A 55 27.01 -16.68 -3.07
CA SER A 55 25.59 -16.33 -2.92
C SER A 55 25.00 -15.51 -4.08
N ASP A 56 25.82 -15.08 -5.04
CA ASP A 56 25.43 -14.31 -6.22
C ASP A 56 24.43 -15.03 -7.15
N ARG A 57 24.26 -16.35 -7.00
CA ARG A 57 23.27 -17.13 -7.77
C ARG A 57 21.88 -17.21 -7.16
N ILE A 58 21.70 -16.84 -5.89
CA ILE A 58 20.35 -16.70 -5.33
C ILE A 58 19.88 -15.29 -5.69
N ASN A 59 19.54 -15.11 -6.96
CA ASN A 59 18.79 -13.95 -7.41
C ASN A 59 17.38 -14.10 -6.82
N ASP A 60 17.21 -13.64 -5.58
CA ASP A 60 15.93 -13.65 -4.88
C ASP A 60 15.01 -12.60 -5.51
N ARG A 61 14.51 -12.93 -6.70
CA ARG A 61 13.57 -12.12 -7.47
C ARG A 61 12.18 -12.08 -6.83
N MET A 62 11.99 -12.82 -5.74
CA MET A 62 10.75 -12.89 -4.98
C MET A 62 10.99 -12.43 -3.55
N SER A 63 11.46 -11.19 -3.39
CA SER A 63 11.43 -10.52 -2.10
C SER A 63 9.99 -10.51 -1.57
N VAL A 64 9.70 -11.33 -0.55
CA VAL A 64 8.42 -11.31 0.14
C VAL A 64 8.37 -10.03 0.97
N PRO A 65 7.39 -9.14 0.77
CA PRO A 65 7.25 -7.95 1.59
C PRO A 65 7.15 -8.33 3.08
N ASP A 66 7.79 -7.54 3.96
CA ASP A 66 7.82 -7.74 5.42
C ASP A 66 6.41 -7.91 6.06
N SER A 67 5.35 -7.56 5.32
CA SER A 67 3.96 -7.70 5.75
C SER A 67 3.38 -9.11 5.66
N ILE A 68 4.03 -10.08 5.00
CA ILE A 68 3.41 -11.38 4.68
C ILE A 68 4.08 -12.59 5.37
N GLY A 69 5.28 -12.49 5.92
CA GLY A 69 5.94 -13.65 6.53
C GLY A 69 6.93 -13.30 7.63
N GLY A 70 6.51 -13.50 8.88
CA GLY A 70 7.39 -13.61 10.04
C GLY A 70 8.03 -12.30 10.51
N VAL A 71 7.39 -11.61 11.46
CA VAL A 71 8.06 -10.61 12.27
C VAL A 71 9.16 -11.32 13.05
N SER A 72 10.42 -11.06 12.73
CA SER A 72 11.54 -11.51 13.57
C SER A 72 11.29 -11.01 14.99
N THR A 73 11.16 -11.91 15.95
CA THR A 73 10.78 -11.55 17.32
C THR A 73 11.93 -10.88 18.09
N SER A 74 13.13 -10.87 17.52
CA SER A 74 14.31 -10.21 18.06
C SER A 74 14.94 -9.22 17.06
N TYR A 75 15.46 -8.10 17.60
CA TYR A 75 16.11 -7.04 16.81
C TYR A 75 17.38 -7.53 16.08
N SER A 76 18.10 -8.50 16.67
CA SER A 76 19.31 -9.08 16.07
C SER A 76 19.01 -9.92 14.83
N GLU A 77 17.92 -10.68 14.84
CA GLU A 77 17.48 -11.48 13.68
C GLU A 77 17.03 -10.56 12.54
N TYR A 78 16.30 -9.48 12.86
CA TYR A 78 15.90 -8.45 11.90
C TYR A 78 17.10 -7.85 11.16
N LEU A 79 18.13 -7.44 11.90
CA LEU A 79 19.32 -6.80 11.32
C LEU A 79 20.12 -7.78 10.43
N THR A 80 20.17 -9.04 10.83
CA THR A 80 20.88 -10.08 10.07
C THR A 80 20.15 -10.39 8.78
N ASP A 81 18.82 -10.55 8.83
CA ASP A 81 17.97 -10.80 7.67
C ASP A 81 18.03 -9.65 6.65
N ARG A 82 17.96 -8.38 7.10
CA ARG A 82 18.13 -7.21 6.21
C ARG A 82 19.47 -7.19 5.48
N LYS A 83 20.55 -7.51 6.19
CA LYS A 83 21.90 -7.51 5.62
C LYS A 83 22.08 -8.63 4.59
N LEU A 84 21.49 -9.80 4.83
CA LEU A 84 21.53 -10.93 3.91
C LEU A 84 20.69 -10.68 2.64
N ARG A 85 19.59 -9.92 2.74
CA ARG A 85 18.72 -9.59 1.60
C ARG A 85 19.22 -8.42 0.73
N GLY A 86 20.42 -7.88 0.99
CA GLY A 86 20.97 -6.76 0.21
C GLY A 86 20.09 -5.49 0.27
N ALA A 87 19.23 -5.38 1.29
CA ALA A 87 18.22 -4.36 1.44
C ALA A 87 18.78 -2.97 1.82
N ASP A 88 20.11 -2.83 1.90
CA ASP A 88 20.76 -1.60 2.34
C ASP A 88 20.61 -0.45 1.33
N ASP A 89 20.39 -0.75 0.05
CA ASP A 89 20.26 0.28 -1.01
C ASP A 89 18.82 0.44 -1.55
N ALA A 90 18.00 -0.63 -1.50
CA ALA A 90 16.63 -0.62 -2.03
C ALA A 90 15.55 -0.27 -0.99
N THR A 91 15.84 -0.36 0.31
CA THR A 91 14.83 -0.30 1.39
C THR A 91 14.80 1.04 2.15
N ARG A 92 15.41 2.10 1.59
CA ARG A 92 14.96 3.47 1.94
C ARG A 92 13.52 3.73 1.50
N VAL A 93 13.00 2.91 0.58
CA VAL A 93 11.65 3.06 0.03
C VAL A 93 10.60 2.39 0.93
N ALA A 94 10.83 1.22 1.54
CA ALA A 94 9.71 0.47 2.15
C ALA A 94 9.40 0.78 3.64
N VAL A 95 10.32 1.38 4.40
CA VAL A 95 10.09 1.68 5.84
C VAL A 95 9.39 3.03 6.06
N ALA A 96 9.30 3.88 5.02
CA ALA A 96 8.62 5.16 5.07
C ALA A 96 7.53 5.22 4.00
N GLY A 97 6.27 4.96 4.39
CA GLY A 97 5.03 5.13 3.61
C GLY A 97 5.21 5.61 2.16
N SER A 98 5.67 4.71 1.29
CA SER A 98 6.27 4.99 -0.03
C SER A 98 5.27 5.40 -1.11
N VAL A 99 4.08 5.82 -0.72
CA VAL A 99 2.99 6.18 -1.64
C VAL A 99 2.94 7.69 -1.88
N LEU A 100 3.70 8.47 -1.11
CA LEU A 100 3.84 9.91 -1.34
C LEU A 100 5.08 10.13 -2.21
N PRO A 101 4.92 10.59 -3.48
CA PRO A 101 6.05 11.03 -4.27
C PRO A 101 6.80 12.12 -3.51
N ALA A 102 8.13 12.18 -3.67
CA ALA A 102 8.92 13.25 -3.10
C ALA A 102 8.49 14.58 -3.74
N VAL A 103 7.81 15.42 -2.96
CA VAL A 103 7.42 16.76 -3.38
C VAL A 103 8.52 17.71 -2.95
N LYS A 104 9.04 18.50 -3.90
CA LYS A 104 10.06 19.51 -3.61
C LYS A 104 9.52 20.47 -2.54
N ASP A 105 10.38 20.86 -1.60
CA ASP A 105 10.09 21.85 -0.56
C ASP A 105 9.04 21.39 0.50
N ILE A 106 8.68 20.10 0.52
CA ILE A 106 7.79 19.49 1.51
C ILE A 106 8.40 18.19 2.06
N GLU A 107 8.54 18.12 3.38
CA GLU A 107 8.99 16.92 4.08
C GLU A 107 7.93 16.39 5.04
N VAL A 108 7.76 15.07 5.08
CA VAL A 108 6.95 14.41 6.10
C VAL A 108 7.83 14.09 7.31
N ARG A 109 7.46 14.58 8.49
CA ARG A 109 8.12 14.23 9.76
C ARG A 109 7.16 13.44 10.66
N ARG A 110 7.73 12.62 11.54
CA ARG A 110 7.00 11.84 12.53
C ARG A 110 7.80 11.79 13.81
N ASP A 111 7.12 11.95 14.94
CA ASP A 111 7.64 11.67 16.27
C ASP A 111 6.56 10.96 17.09
N GLY A 112 6.84 9.73 17.52
CA GLY A 112 5.86 8.83 18.14
C GLY A 112 4.58 8.66 17.30
N ASP A 113 3.47 9.15 17.84
CA ASP A 113 2.14 9.13 17.21
C ASP A 113 1.79 10.44 16.48
N SER A 114 2.63 11.46 16.58
CA SER A 114 2.46 12.72 15.87
C SER A 114 3.11 12.68 14.50
N ARG A 115 2.38 13.14 13.47
CA ARG A 115 2.87 13.29 12.09
C ARG A 115 2.53 14.68 11.59
N TRP A 116 3.50 15.34 10.97
CA TRP A 116 3.32 16.68 10.40
C TRP A 116 4.10 16.84 9.11
N LEU A 117 3.74 17.86 8.36
CA LEU A 117 4.46 18.30 7.16
C LEU A 117 5.32 19.51 7.53
N VAL A 118 6.58 19.50 7.08
CA VAL A 118 7.46 20.65 7.08
C VAL A 118 7.44 21.21 5.66
N VAL A 119 6.93 22.42 5.51
CA VAL A 119 6.75 23.07 4.21
C VAL A 119 7.65 24.31 4.16
N ALA A 120 8.49 24.42 3.13
CA ALA A 120 9.26 25.64 2.89
C ALA A 120 8.40 26.63 2.08
N GLY A 121 7.76 27.56 2.77
CA GLY A 121 6.90 28.62 2.20
C GLY A 121 6.58 29.69 3.24
N SER A 122 5.92 30.78 2.83
CA SER A 122 5.41 31.77 3.80
C SER A 122 4.22 31.18 4.57
N VAL A 123 4.11 31.57 5.84
CA VAL A 123 3.04 31.07 6.73
C VAL A 123 1.67 31.44 6.16
N GLU A 124 1.52 32.66 5.65
CA GLU A 124 0.28 33.17 5.09
C GLU A 124 -0.17 32.37 3.85
N GLU A 125 0.77 31.99 2.98
CA GLU A 125 0.46 31.23 1.77
C GLU A 125 0.09 29.78 2.11
N VAL A 126 0.85 29.15 3.01
CA VAL A 126 0.57 27.78 3.45
C VAL A 126 -0.77 27.71 4.16
N TRP A 127 -1.07 28.68 5.03
CA TRP A 127 -2.33 28.73 5.76
C TRP A 127 -3.54 28.78 4.84
N GLN A 128 -3.55 29.67 3.84
CA GLN A 128 -4.66 29.76 2.88
C GLN A 128 -4.86 28.44 2.12
N ARG A 129 -3.77 27.82 1.66
CA ARG A 129 -3.86 26.51 0.96
C ARG A 129 -4.42 25.40 1.84
N VAL A 130 -4.11 25.38 3.14
CA VAL A 130 -4.64 24.39 4.08
C VAL A 130 -6.14 24.59 4.29
N VAL A 131 -6.57 25.85 4.44
CA VAL A 131 -7.99 26.21 4.56
C VAL A 131 -8.77 25.75 3.32
N ASP A 132 -8.27 26.06 2.12
CA ASP A 132 -8.90 25.67 0.86
C ASP A 132 -9.01 24.14 0.73
N PHE A 133 -7.94 23.41 1.06
CA PHE A 133 -7.91 21.95 1.03
C PHE A 133 -9.04 21.32 1.86
N TRP A 134 -9.26 21.81 3.08
CA TRP A 134 -10.32 21.28 3.95
C TRP A 134 -11.73 21.64 3.45
N GLN A 135 -11.90 22.83 2.89
CA GLN A 135 -13.18 23.25 2.30
C GLN A 135 -13.54 22.42 1.07
N GLU A 136 -12.58 22.19 0.17
CA GLU A 136 -12.76 21.35 -1.02
C GLU A 136 -13.02 19.88 -0.66
N ALA A 137 -12.43 19.40 0.44
CA ALA A 137 -12.72 18.08 1.00
C ALA A 137 -14.10 17.98 1.66
N GLY A 138 -14.84 19.10 1.78
CA GLY A 138 -16.16 19.17 2.41
C GLY A 138 -16.12 19.10 3.94
N ILE A 139 -14.99 19.42 4.55
CA ILE A 139 -14.80 19.37 6.00
C ILE A 139 -15.09 20.76 6.60
N LEU A 140 -16.08 20.81 7.49
CA LEU A 140 -16.48 22.03 8.19
C LEU A 140 -15.48 22.35 9.31
N MET A 141 -14.79 23.48 9.18
CA MET A 141 -13.91 24.00 10.23
C MET A 141 -14.72 24.81 11.25
N LEU A 142 -14.75 24.37 12.51
CA LEU A 142 -15.49 25.03 13.59
C LEU A 142 -14.80 26.30 14.09
N GLU A 143 -13.47 26.32 14.06
CA GLU A 143 -12.62 27.40 14.55
C GLU A 143 -11.36 27.48 13.68
N GLN A 144 -10.85 28.70 13.48
CA GLN A 144 -9.63 28.98 12.73
C GLN A 144 -8.84 30.05 13.48
N ASP A 145 -7.59 29.76 13.80
CA ASP A 145 -6.66 30.69 14.45
C ASP A 145 -5.38 30.79 13.60
N PRO A 146 -5.23 31.84 12.78
CA PRO A 146 -4.05 32.05 11.92
C PRO A 146 -2.90 32.79 12.63
N THR A 147 -3.03 33.09 13.92
CA THR A 147 -2.21 34.10 14.63
C THR A 147 -0.95 33.56 15.32
#